data_AF-A0A3B8RA35-F1
#
_entry.id   AF-A0A3B8RA35-F1
#
_cell.length_a   1.000
_cell.length_b   1.000
_cell.length_c   1.000
_cell.angle_alpha   90.00
_cell.angle_beta   90.00
_cell.angle_gamma   90.00
#
_symmetry.space_group_name_H-M   'P 1'
#
loop_
_entity.id
_entity.type
_entity.pdbx_description
1 polymer ?
#
loop_
_entity_poly.entity_id
_entity_poly.type
_entity_poly.pdbx_seq_one_letter_code
_entity_poly.pdbx_strand_id
1 'polypeptide(L)'
;KSIVKAERKRLQIVNASHKSPGAALIKLADKISNVRDVGRSPPSHWDDTRRLEYLDWASAVVGALPVKDHGLYTLFVDAVDQSRALITRSHHQ
;
A
#
# COMPACT_ATOMS: atom_id res chain seq x y z
N LYS A 1 -21.03 0.43 8.44
CA LYS A 1 -20.87 0.17 6.97
C LYS A 1 -19.46 -0.40 6.66
N SER A 2 -19.15 -1.61 7.14
CA SER A 2 -17.81 -2.22 6.95
C SER A 2 -17.68 -2.99 5.62
N ILE A 3 -18.75 -3.68 5.21
CA ILE A 3 -18.83 -4.49 3.99
C ILE A 3 -18.46 -3.69 2.73
N VAL A 4 -18.93 -2.45 2.62
CA VAL A 4 -18.64 -1.57 1.47
C VAL A 4 -17.15 -1.21 1.40
N LYS A 5 -16.44 -1.12 2.54
CA LYS A 5 -15.02 -0.77 2.57
C LYS A 5 -14.13 -1.95 2.18
N ALA A 6 -14.46 -3.15 2.65
CA ALA A 6 -13.77 -4.38 2.27
C ALA A 6 -13.94 -4.66 0.77
N GLU A 7 -15.16 -4.52 0.26
CA GLU A 7 -15.43 -4.75 -1.16
C GLU A 7 -14.73 -3.74 -2.06
N ARG A 8 -14.69 -2.45 -1.70
CA ARG A 8 -13.88 -1.46 -2.43
C ARG A 8 -12.39 -1.77 -2.43
N LYS A 9 -11.86 -2.32 -1.33
CA LYS A 9 -10.45 -2.75 -1.26
C LYS A 9 -10.20 -3.93 -2.20
N ARG A 10 -11.10 -4.91 -2.23
CA ARG A 10 -11.05 -6.06 -3.16
C ARG A 10 -11.10 -5.62 -4.61
N LEU A 11 -12.07 -4.76 -4.96
CA LEU A 11 -12.23 -4.23 -6.33
C LEU A 11 -10.99 -3.47 -6.81
N GLN A 12 -10.24 -2.82 -5.92
CA GLN A 12 -8.99 -2.17 -6.32
C GLN A 12 -7.90 -3.17 -6.72
N ILE A 13 -7.87 -4.37 -6.14
CA ILE A 13 -6.93 -5.43 -6.54
C ILE A 13 -7.38 -5.99 -7.90
N VAL A 14 -8.67 -6.31 -8.04
CA VAL A 14 -9.23 -6.83 -9.31
C VAL A 14 -9.01 -5.83 -10.45
N ASN A 15 -9.29 -4.54 -10.22
CA ASN A 15 -9.15 -3.51 -11.24
C ASN A 15 -7.70 -3.08 -11.51
N ALA A 16 -6.74 -3.52 -10.68
CA ALA A 16 -5.33 -3.17 -10.89
C ALA A 16 -4.75 -3.85 -12.13
N SER A 17 -5.14 -5.09 -12.41
CA SER A 17 -4.67 -5.87 -13.56
C SER A 17 -5.10 -5.28 -14.91
N HIS A 18 -6.21 -4.55 -14.93
CA HIS A 18 -6.79 -3.95 -16.14
C HIS A 18 -6.22 -2.55 -16.47
N LYS A 19 -5.21 -2.07 -15.73
CA LYS A 19 -4.65 -0.73 -15.97
C LYS A 19 -3.77 -0.70 -17.22
N SER A 20 -3.82 0.39 -17.97
CA SER A 20 -2.82 0.66 -18.99
C SER A 20 -1.42 0.78 -18.37
N PRO A 21 -0.33 0.57 -19.13
CA PRO A 21 1.03 0.70 -18.61
C PRO A 21 1.29 2.02 -17.87
N GLY A 22 0.92 3.16 -18.46
CA GLY A 22 1.08 4.46 -17.81
C GLY A 22 0.24 4.60 -16.53
N ALA A 23 -1.00 4.11 -16.54
CA ALA A 23 -1.85 4.13 -15.35
C ALA A 23 -1.33 3.21 -14.23
N ALA A 24 -0.63 2.12 -14.58
CA ALA A 24 0.02 1.23 -13.63
C ALA A 24 1.20 1.93 -12.93
N LEU A 25 2.05 2.65 -13.69
CA LEU A 25 3.15 3.43 -13.12
C LEU A 25 2.66 4.56 -12.19
N ILE A 26 1.62 5.28 -12.59
CA ILE A 26 0.99 6.31 -11.74
C ILE A 26 0.44 5.67 -10.45
N LYS A 27 -0.24 4.53 -10.55
CA LYS A 27 -0.76 3.82 -9.38
C LYS A 27 0.37 3.30 -8.47
N LEU A 28 1.49 2.87 -9.03
CA LEU A 28 2.66 2.45 -8.27
C LEU A 28 3.25 3.63 -7.49
N ALA A 29 3.47 4.78 -8.14
CA ALA A 29 3.95 6.00 -7.48
C ALA A 29 3.01 6.48 -6.36
N ASP A 30 1.69 6.48 -6.63
CA ASP A 30 0.66 6.75 -5.61
C ASP A 30 0.81 5.81 -4.40
N LYS A 31 1.02 4.51 -4.63
CA LYS A 31 1.16 3.52 -3.55
C LYS A 31 2.44 3.72 -2.73
N ILE A 32 3.55 4.13 -3.35
CA ILE A 32 4.78 4.49 -2.64
C ILE A 32 4.52 5.63 -1.65
N SER A 33 3.89 6.72 -2.11
CA SER A 33 3.58 7.87 -1.25
C SER A 33 2.69 7.46 -0.07
N ASN A 34 1.58 6.77 -0.36
CA ASN A 34 0.63 6.35 0.66
C ASN A 34 1.24 5.42 1.72
N VAL A 35 2.10 4.47 1.31
CA VAL A 35 2.77 3.55 2.23
C VAL A 35 3.69 4.31 3.19
N ARG A 36 4.48 5.26 2.67
CA ARG A 36 5.34 6.11 3.50
C ARG A 36 4.55 6.91 4.53
N ASP A 37 3.41 7.47 4.12
CA ASP A 37 2.53 8.23 5.03
C ASP A 37 1.94 7.32 6.12
N VAL A 38 1.51 6.11 5.79
CA VAL A 38 1.05 5.13 6.79
C VAL A 38 2.14 4.76 7.79
N GLY A 39 3.40 4.72 7.36
CA GLY A 39 4.55 4.49 8.25
C GLY A 39 4.90 5.68 9.13
N ARG A 40 4.91 6.91 8.60
CA ARG A 40 5.45 8.10 9.27
C ARG A 40 4.41 9.00 9.94
N SER A 41 3.27 9.17 9.29
CA SER A 41 2.20 10.10 9.67
C SER A 41 0.83 9.46 9.45
N PRO A 42 0.52 8.34 10.14
CA PRO A 42 -0.75 7.65 9.94
C PRO A 42 -1.92 8.53 10.39
N PRO A 43 -3.14 8.28 9.86
CA PRO A 43 -4.34 8.90 10.42
C PRO A 43 -4.47 8.57 11.91
N SER A 44 -4.79 9.57 12.73
CA SER A 44 -4.81 9.45 14.21
C SER A 44 -5.72 8.35 14.78
N HIS A 45 -6.68 7.88 13.99
CA HIS A 45 -7.63 6.83 14.36
C HIS A 45 -7.23 5.43 13.85
N TRP A 46 -6.01 5.25 13.37
CA TRP A 46 -5.49 3.94 12.93
C TRP A 46 -4.56 3.37 13.99
N ASP A 47 -4.91 2.18 14.47
CA ASP A 47 -4.00 1.34 15.23
C ASP A 47 -2.96 0.68 14.32
N ASP A 48 -1.94 0.09 14.94
CA ASP A 48 -0.84 -0.55 14.25
C ASP A 48 -1.29 -1.75 13.41
N THR A 49 -2.25 -2.54 13.90
CA THR A 49 -2.87 -3.64 13.15
C THR A 49 -3.43 -3.16 11.82
N ARG A 50 -4.24 -2.10 11.84
CA ARG A 50 -4.86 -1.51 10.64
C ARG A 50 -3.84 -0.89 9.70
N ARG A 51 -2.73 -0.36 10.23
CA ARG A 51 -1.60 0.12 9.41
C ARG A 51 -0.94 -1.05 8.69
N LEU A 52 -0.65 -2.16 9.38
CA LEU A 52 -0.08 -3.37 8.77
C LEU A 52 -1.00 -3.97 7.71
N GLU A 53 -2.31 -4.09 8.00
CA GLU A 53 -3.31 -4.54 7.02
C GLU A 53 -3.37 -3.66 5.77
N TYR A 54 -3.13 -2.35 5.92
CA TYR A 54 -3.04 -1.45 4.77
C TYR A 54 -1.79 -1.74 3.94
N LEU A 55 -0.64 -1.98 4.58
CA LEU A 55 0.60 -2.33 3.88
C LEU A 55 0.44 -3.64 3.09
N ASP A 56 -0.18 -4.67 3.69
CA ASP A 56 -0.51 -5.93 3.00
C ASP A 56 -1.42 -5.69 1.80
N TRP A 57 -2.48 -4.91 1.99
CA TRP A 57 -3.41 -4.56 0.92
C TRP A 57 -2.72 -3.77 -0.21
N ALA A 58 -1.86 -2.81 0.13
CA ALA A 58 -1.11 -2.03 -0.85
C ALA A 58 -0.18 -2.94 -1.68
N SER A 59 0.51 -3.88 -1.04
CA SER A 59 1.35 -4.87 -1.72
C SER A 59 0.54 -5.77 -2.67
N ALA A 60 -0.67 -6.19 -2.27
CA ALA A 60 -1.55 -6.97 -3.15
C ALA A 60 -2.00 -6.16 -4.38
N VAL A 61 -2.35 -4.88 -4.20
CA VAL A 61 -2.72 -3.99 -5.33
C VAL A 61 -1.54 -3.81 -6.28
N VAL A 62 -0.35 -3.53 -5.76
CA VAL A 62 0.86 -3.37 -6.59
C VAL A 62 1.19 -4.68 -7.30
N GLY A 63 1.14 -5.82 -6.61
CA GLY A 63 1.37 -7.15 -7.19
C GLY A 63 0.50 -7.42 -8.42
N ALA A 64 -0.77 -7.00 -8.37
CA ALA A 64 -1.74 -7.15 -9.45
C ALA A 64 -1.55 -6.19 -10.63
N LEU A 65 -0.68 -5.17 -10.56
CA LEU A 65 -0.45 -4.25 -11.67
C LEU A 65 0.22 -4.96 -12.87
N PRO A 66 -0.19 -4.70 -14.11
CA PRO A 66 0.32 -5.38 -15.29
C PRO A 66 1.74 -4.95 -15.68
N VAL A 67 2.14 -3.72 -15.31
CA VAL A 67 3.48 -3.19 -15.54
C VAL A 67 4.02 -2.61 -14.25
N LYS A 68 5.30 -2.89 -13.98
CA LYS A 68 6.05 -2.39 -12.83
C LYS A 68 7.42 -1.98 -13.35
N ASP A 69 7.71 -0.68 -13.31
CA ASP A 69 9.08 -0.21 -13.53
C ASP A 69 9.97 -0.72 -12.38
N HIS A 70 11.17 -1.19 -12.71
CA HIS A 70 12.06 -1.80 -11.72
C HIS A 70 12.46 -0.82 -10.61
N GLY A 71 12.83 0.41 -10.96
CA GLY A 71 13.24 1.42 -9.98
C GLY A 71 12.10 1.80 -9.05
N LEU A 72 10.91 2.06 -9.60
CA LEU A 72 9.72 2.34 -8.79
C LEU A 72 9.31 1.14 -7.92
N TYR A 73 9.46 -0.08 -8.43
CA TYR A 73 9.12 -1.27 -7.67
C TYR A 73 10.08 -1.49 -6.49
N THR A 74 11.38 -1.30 -6.68
CA THR A 74 12.36 -1.30 -5.57
C THR A 74 12.01 -0.25 -4.53
N LEU A 75 11.72 0.98 -4.94
CA LEU A 75 11.31 2.05 -4.02
C LEU A 75 10.02 1.72 -3.26
N PHE A 76 9.10 0.97 -3.87
CA PHE A 76 7.89 0.50 -3.21
C PHE A 76 8.18 -0.54 -2.14
N VAL A 77 9.02 -1.54 -2.45
CA VAL A 77 9.44 -2.57 -1.48
C VAL A 77 10.13 -1.93 -0.29
N ASP A 78 11.12 -1.05 -0.53
CA ASP A 78 11.83 -0.33 0.52
C ASP A 78 10.88 0.50 1.40
N ALA A 79 9.88 1.16 0.79
CA ALA A 79 8.88 1.93 1.52
C ALA A 79 8.01 1.05 2.42
N VAL A 80 7.60 -0.14 1.95
CA VAL A 80 6.83 -1.11 2.75
C VAL A 80 7.66 -1.59 3.93
N ASP A 81 8.91 -1.98 3.71
CA ASP A 81 9.79 -2.52 4.75
C ASP A 81 10.10 -1.47 5.82
N GLN A 82 10.43 -0.24 5.41
CA GLN A 82 10.63 0.88 6.33
C GLN A 82 9.37 1.17 7.15
N SER A 83 8.20 1.13 6.51
CA SER A 83 6.93 1.42 7.18
C SER A 83 6.57 0.33 8.19
N ARG A 84 6.76 -0.96 7.85
CA ARG A 84 6.60 -2.08 8.79
C ARG A 84 7.53 -1.93 9.99
N ALA A 85 8.79 -1.62 9.75
CA ALA A 85 9.78 -1.44 10.81
C ALA A 85 9.47 -0.25 11.74
N LEU A 86 8.84 0.81 11.24
CA LEU A 86 8.38 1.93 12.07
C LEU A 86 7.19 1.51 12.95
N ILE A 87 6.22 0.82 12.37
CA ILE A 87 5.03 0.34 13.10
C ILE A 87 5.41 -0.63 14.21
N THR A 88 6.29 -1.60 13.94
CA THR A 88 6.67 -2.61 14.95
C THR A 88 7.54 -2.04 16.08
N ARG A 89 8.37 -1.02 15.79
CA ARG A 89 9.20 -0.34 16.82
C ARG A 89 8.38 0.52 17.78
N SER A 90 7.24 1.05 17.34
CA SER A 90 6.33 1.80 18.22
C SER A 90 5.71 0.94 19.34
N HIS A 91 5.77 -0.39 19.23
CA HIS A 91 5.21 -1.33 20.20
C HIS A 91 6.12 -1.58 21.44
N HIS A 92 7.33 -1.01 21.47
CA HIS A 92 8.36 -1.24 22.51
C HIS A 92 8.68 0.03 23.35
N GLN A 93 7.82 1.05 23.35
CA GLN A 93 7.92 2.21 24.25
C GLN A 93 6.74 2.27 25.21
#